data_AF-A0A0L6UHI7-F1
#
_entry.id   AF-A0A0L6UHI7-F1
#
_cell.length_a   1.000
_cell.length_b   1.000
_cell.length_c   1.000
_cell.angle_alpha   90.00
_cell.angle_beta   90.00
_cell.angle_gamma   90.00
#
_symmetry.space_group_name_H-M   'P 1'
#
loop_
_entity.id
_entity.type
_entity.pdbx_description
1 polymer ?
#
loop_
_entity_poly.entity_id
_entity_poly.type
_entity_poly.pdbx_seq_one_letter_code
_entity_poly.pdbx_strand_id
1 'polypeptide(L)'
;MTLLNRKSNQNSDPNHNTTAEDKQKWSRRPANTAFKQQRLKAWQPILTPKTVLPIFFAIGIAFAPIGGLLLWGSSKVSFSLRKETPLPSHNLISLLLANHAWDQVNEFTIDYTNCDTDAPQVSAGGDTNNGFQNLPSDKYDYHLANSDAPVPLPPSWLFINNQANPNVSLHSLCRLNFQLPATLDPPVFMYYKLTNYYQNHRRYVKSLSIDQLKGKIVPIETLDRDDQCKPVARSPSDRSKPIYPCGLIANSLFNDTFLSPILLNPPNSNSNSMIYQMSEKGIAWAGEAEKYKRTQYTNDQVAPPPYWANRYPNGYTDQTPIPDLSQDEHFQVWMRTAGLPTFRKLYFRQDTDRMLSGNYVMDIYMSQSSLLLSQLDGLFSLVAIFLNECREADYPVRPFGGTKSIVFSTVSFIGGRNPFLGIAYLVVGSVCFLIGVILSVRHLVKPRRLGDMKYLS
;
A
#
# COMPACT_ATOMS: atom_id res chain seq x y z
N MET A 1 32.52 9.90 -26.46
CA MET A 1 32.61 10.62 -27.76
C MET A 1 33.07 12.03 -27.48
N THR A 2 34.32 12.35 -27.77
CA THR A 2 34.82 13.73 -27.89
C THR A 2 36.11 13.71 -28.70
N LEU A 3 35.89 13.87 -30.01
CA LEU A 3 36.64 14.67 -30.99
C LEU A 3 38.15 14.41 -31.16
N LEU A 4 38.44 13.55 -32.14
CA LEU A 4 39.65 13.60 -32.97
C LEU A 4 39.67 14.92 -33.75
N ASN A 5 40.67 15.77 -33.54
CA ASN A 5 40.98 16.87 -34.46
C ASN A 5 42.29 16.56 -35.19
N ARG A 6 42.16 16.04 -36.42
CA ARG A 6 43.25 15.79 -37.35
C ARG A 6 43.40 17.03 -38.22
N LYS A 7 44.38 17.89 -37.94
CA LYS A 7 44.76 18.98 -38.85
C LYS A 7 45.95 18.53 -39.68
N SER A 8 45.68 18.22 -40.95
CA SER A 8 46.69 18.15 -42.01
C SER A 8 47.23 19.55 -42.29
N ASN A 9 48.53 19.67 -42.59
CA ASN A 9 48.99 20.80 -43.39
C ASN A 9 50.03 20.34 -44.42
N GLN A 10 49.70 20.62 -45.67
CA GLN A 10 50.54 20.46 -46.86
C GLN A 10 51.54 21.60 -46.98
N ASN A 11 52.65 21.28 -47.64
CA ASN A 11 53.55 22.11 -48.44
C ASN A 11 54.29 23.27 -47.76
N SER A 12 55.55 22.94 -47.52
CA SER A 12 56.76 23.75 -47.43
C SER A 12 57.05 24.58 -48.67
N ASP A 13 57.44 25.85 -48.46
CA ASP A 13 58.47 26.53 -49.25
C ASP A 13 59.57 27.05 -48.29
N PRO A 14 60.83 27.14 -48.73
CA PRO A 14 61.99 27.01 -47.87
C PRO A 14 62.60 28.38 -47.54
N ASN A 15 62.94 28.60 -46.27
CA ASN A 15 64.14 29.33 -45.81
C ASN A 15 63.96 29.72 -44.35
N HIS A 16 64.31 28.79 -43.46
CA HIS A 16 64.98 29.19 -42.23
C HIS A 16 65.81 28.00 -41.75
N ASN A 17 67.11 28.20 -41.64
CA ASN A 17 68.01 27.27 -40.98
C ASN A 17 67.52 27.03 -39.54
N THR A 18 67.16 25.80 -39.23
CA THR A 18 67.04 25.33 -37.85
C THR A 18 67.90 24.09 -37.69
N THR A 19 68.71 24.17 -36.65
CA THR A 19 69.76 23.26 -36.23
C THR A 19 69.26 21.83 -35.99
N ALA A 20 70.21 20.90 -36.04
CA ALA A 20 70.06 19.45 -35.97
C ALA A 20 69.51 18.90 -34.63
N GLU A 21 68.30 19.28 -34.23
CA GLU A 21 67.63 18.75 -33.01
C GLU A 21 66.29 18.04 -33.27
N ASP A 22 65.87 17.84 -34.52
CA ASP A 22 64.57 17.23 -34.84
C ASP A 22 64.66 15.77 -35.31
N LYS A 23 65.14 14.90 -34.41
CA LYS A 23 64.75 13.48 -34.42
C LYS A 23 64.13 13.11 -33.07
N GLN A 24 63.00 13.74 -32.74
CA GLN A 24 62.21 13.30 -31.60
C GLN A 24 61.57 11.94 -31.92
N LYS A 25 62.21 10.90 -31.38
CA LYS A 25 61.96 9.47 -31.55
C LYS A 25 60.49 9.10 -31.28
N TRP A 26 59.77 8.58 -32.27
CA TRP A 26 58.45 7.96 -32.07
C TRP A 26 58.56 6.78 -31.08
N SER A 27 58.06 6.97 -29.86
CA SER A 27 58.12 5.95 -28.80
C SER A 27 56.80 5.20 -28.70
N ARG A 28 56.83 3.87 -28.87
CA ARG A 28 55.67 2.98 -28.65
C ARG A 28 55.40 2.68 -27.17
N ARG A 29 56.09 3.36 -26.24
CA ARG A 29 55.92 3.12 -24.80
C ARG A 29 54.56 3.71 -24.36
N PRO A 30 53.76 2.96 -23.60
CA PRO A 30 52.53 3.50 -23.03
C PRO A 30 52.85 4.66 -22.08
N ALA A 31 51.96 5.65 -22.04
CA ALA A 31 52.17 6.82 -21.18
C ALA A 31 52.30 6.41 -19.70
N ASN A 32 53.27 6.99 -19.02
CA ASN A 32 53.60 6.68 -17.62
C ASN A 32 52.69 7.48 -16.66
N THR A 33 51.39 7.19 -16.69
CA THR A 33 50.41 7.78 -15.77
C THR A 33 49.94 6.75 -14.75
N ALA A 34 49.59 7.19 -13.54
CA ALA A 34 49.13 6.32 -12.45
C ALA A 34 47.93 5.43 -12.86
N PHE A 35 47.04 5.95 -13.72
CA PHE A 35 45.92 5.19 -14.27
C PHE A 35 46.38 4.08 -15.23
N LYS A 36 47.20 4.41 -16.25
CA LYS A 36 47.65 3.43 -17.24
C LYS A 36 48.61 2.38 -16.67
N GLN A 37 49.30 2.71 -15.58
CA GLN A 37 50.22 1.81 -14.88
C GLN A 37 49.57 1.07 -13.70
N GLN A 38 48.26 1.25 -13.47
CA GLN A 38 47.52 0.64 -12.35
C GLN A 38 48.12 0.97 -10.96
N ARG A 39 48.69 2.17 -10.81
CA ARG A 39 49.26 2.71 -9.56
C ARG A 39 48.39 3.81 -8.98
N LEU A 40 47.08 3.71 -9.17
CA LEU A 40 46.14 4.62 -8.50
C LEU A 40 46.27 4.45 -7.00
N LYS A 41 46.08 5.54 -6.25
CA LYS A 41 46.00 5.49 -4.79
C LYS A 41 44.84 4.59 -4.41
N ALA A 42 45.16 3.41 -3.87
CA ALA A 42 44.18 2.43 -3.42
C ALA A 42 44.33 2.24 -1.91
N TRP A 43 43.21 2.02 -1.24
CA TRP A 43 43.20 1.56 0.14
C TRP A 43 42.91 0.06 0.15
N GLN A 44 43.76 -0.71 0.81
CA GLN A 44 43.63 -2.16 0.93
C GLN A 44 43.29 -2.52 2.38
N PRO A 45 42.01 -2.78 2.70
CA PRO A 45 41.62 -3.15 4.06
C PRO A 45 42.12 -4.55 4.40
N ILE A 46 43.19 -4.63 5.19
CA ILE A 46 43.65 -5.90 5.76
C ILE A 46 42.81 -6.20 7.00
N LEU A 47 42.01 -7.26 6.94
CA LEU A 47 41.15 -7.69 8.04
C LEU A 47 41.99 -8.31 9.16
N THR A 48 42.34 -7.52 10.16
CA THR A 48 43.06 -7.99 11.35
C THR A 48 42.12 -8.12 12.56
N PRO A 49 42.41 -8.98 13.55
CA PRO A 49 41.59 -9.06 14.76
C PRO A 49 41.45 -7.71 15.47
N LYS A 50 42.48 -6.86 15.41
CA LYS A 50 42.47 -5.51 16.00
C LYS A 50 41.47 -4.55 15.34
N THR A 51 41.17 -4.74 14.06
CA THR A 51 40.20 -3.90 13.33
C THR A 51 38.82 -4.55 13.30
N VAL A 52 38.74 -5.88 13.17
CA VAL A 52 37.48 -6.60 12.97
C VAL A 52 36.70 -6.80 14.26
N LEU A 53 37.34 -7.17 15.37
CA LEU A 53 36.66 -7.39 16.66
C LEU A 53 35.91 -6.16 17.18
N PRO A 54 36.51 -4.95 17.24
CA PRO A 54 35.77 -3.78 17.71
C PRO A 54 34.60 -3.40 16.79
N ILE A 55 34.66 -3.68 15.48
CA ILE A 55 33.55 -3.44 14.56
C ILE A 55 32.35 -4.33 14.91
N PHE A 56 32.56 -5.62 15.18
CA PHE A 56 31.47 -6.54 15.56
C PHE A 56 30.78 -6.11 16.86
N PHE A 57 31.56 -5.74 17.88
CA PHE A 57 31.00 -5.24 19.13
C PHE A 57 30.30 -3.89 18.97
N ALA A 58 30.87 -2.96 18.18
CA ALA A 58 30.26 -1.67 17.90
C ALA A 58 28.91 -1.82 17.19
N ILE A 59 28.81 -2.68 16.18
CA ILE A 59 27.55 -2.96 15.48
C ILE A 59 26.54 -3.59 16.44
N GLY A 60 26.93 -4.59 17.24
CA GLY A 60 26.05 -5.23 18.21
C GLY A 60 25.49 -4.27 19.25
N ILE A 61 26.37 -3.45 19.85
CA ILE A 61 26.01 -2.45 20.86
C ILE A 61 25.15 -1.33 20.27
N ALA A 62 25.39 -0.91 19.03
CA ALA A 62 24.58 0.12 18.37
C ALA A 62 23.21 -0.41 17.96
N PHE A 63 23.10 -1.65 17.49
CA PHE A 63 21.84 -2.21 16.99
C PHE A 63 20.88 -2.62 18.11
N ALA A 64 21.37 -2.91 19.31
CA ALA A 64 20.53 -3.21 20.47
C ALA A 64 19.59 -2.05 20.89
N PRO A 65 20.06 -0.81 21.16
CA PRO A 65 19.18 0.30 21.49
C PRO A 65 18.32 0.73 20.32
N ILE A 66 18.82 0.67 19.07
CA ILE A 66 18.03 0.96 17.87
C ILE A 66 16.89 -0.06 17.74
N GLY A 67 17.19 -1.36 17.82
CA GLY A 67 16.18 -2.41 17.75
C GLY A 67 15.16 -2.32 18.87
N GLY A 68 15.60 -2.01 20.10
CA GLY A 68 14.73 -1.76 21.24
C GLY A 68 13.80 -0.56 21.03
N LEU A 69 14.32 0.57 20.54
CA LEU A 69 13.54 1.76 20.21
C LEU A 69 12.51 1.47 19.11
N LEU A 70 12.90 0.77 18.04
CA LEU A 70 12.03 0.42 16.92
C LEU A 70 10.93 -0.56 17.35
N LEU A 71 11.25 -1.54 18.20
CA LEU A 71 10.25 -2.45 18.78
C LEU A 71 9.28 -1.73 19.69
N TRP A 72 9.79 -0.79 20.48
CA TRP A 72 8.98 0.01 21.39
C TRP A 72 8.04 0.95 20.61
N GLY A 73 8.51 1.61 19.55
CA GLY A 73 7.64 2.42 18.67
C GLY A 73 6.65 1.59 17.87
N SER A 74 6.97 0.32 17.59
CA SER A 74 6.05 -0.65 16.97
C SER A 74 5.20 -1.40 18.01
N SER A 75 5.26 -1.05 19.29
CA SER A 75 4.88 -1.96 20.37
C SER A 75 3.43 -2.45 20.31
N LYS A 76 3.30 -3.73 20.64
CA LYS A 76 2.06 -4.49 20.83
C LYS A 76 1.56 -4.31 22.26
N VAL A 77 0.24 -4.28 22.44
CA VAL A 77 -0.41 -5.20 23.39
C VAL A 77 -1.33 -6.10 22.56
N SER A 78 -1.04 -7.40 22.50
CA SER A 78 -2.01 -8.39 22.03
C SER A 78 -2.71 -8.89 23.28
N PHE A 79 -3.98 -8.53 23.45
CA PHE A 79 -4.82 -9.17 24.45
C PHE A 79 -5.14 -10.60 23.96
N SER A 80 -4.23 -11.54 24.22
CA SER A 80 -4.59 -12.96 24.22
C SER A 80 -5.24 -13.23 25.56
N LEU A 81 -6.53 -13.58 25.54
CA LEU A 81 -7.38 -13.94 26.70
C LEU A 81 -6.55 -14.56 27.84
N ARG A 82 -6.17 -13.75 28.83
CA ARG A 82 -5.63 -14.22 30.10
C ARG A 82 -6.40 -13.49 31.20
N LYS A 83 -7.09 -14.30 32.00
CA LYS A 83 -7.92 -13.88 33.13
C LYS A 83 -7.04 -13.30 34.27
N GLU A 84 -7.62 -12.31 34.96
CA GLU A 84 -7.38 -11.85 36.36
C GLU A 84 -6.07 -11.08 36.62
N THR A 85 -5.97 -10.01 37.43
CA THR A 85 -6.81 -9.21 38.37
C THR A 85 -6.10 -7.85 38.62
N PRO A 86 -6.74 -6.82 39.24
CA PRO A 86 -6.21 -5.46 39.27
C PRO A 86 -5.40 -5.13 40.54
N LEU A 87 -4.40 -4.25 40.39
CA LEU A 87 -4.07 -3.10 41.27
C LEU A 87 -2.70 -2.52 40.88
N PRO A 88 -2.52 -1.18 40.93
CA PRO A 88 -1.24 -0.70 41.42
C PRO A 88 -1.38 0.42 42.45
N SER A 89 -0.59 0.29 43.50
CA SER A 89 -0.22 1.34 44.46
C SER A 89 0.61 2.43 43.77
N HIS A 90 0.26 3.68 44.05
CA HIS A 90 0.91 4.89 43.57
C HIS A 90 2.41 4.93 43.88
N ASN A 91 3.25 5.09 42.86
CA ASN A 91 4.67 5.41 42.97
C ASN A 91 4.95 6.74 42.25
N LEU A 92 5.64 7.68 42.92
CA LEU A 92 5.97 9.02 42.41
C LEU A 92 6.75 9.05 41.07
N ILE A 93 7.38 7.93 40.68
CA ILE A 93 8.05 7.78 39.38
C ILE A 93 7.04 7.72 38.22
N SER A 94 5.81 7.27 38.45
CA SER A 94 4.76 7.26 37.42
C SER A 94 4.26 8.67 37.05
N LEU A 95 4.45 9.65 37.94
CA LEU A 95 4.04 11.04 37.72
C LEU A 95 5.04 11.83 36.85
N LEU A 96 6.31 11.43 36.83
CA LEU A 96 7.34 12.06 35.98
C LEU A 96 7.38 11.47 34.56
N LEU A 97 6.81 10.28 34.34
CA LEU A 97 6.64 9.66 33.02
C LEU A 97 5.25 9.90 32.40
N ALA A 98 4.32 10.52 33.13
CA ALA A 98 2.96 10.80 32.66
C ALA A 98 2.85 11.93 31.62
N ASN A 99 3.94 12.68 31.37
CA ASN A 99 3.95 13.77 30.38
C ASN A 99 4.43 13.35 28.99
N HIS A 100 4.71 12.07 28.77
CA HIS A 100 4.83 11.50 27.43
C HIS A 100 3.66 10.52 27.25
N ALA A 101 2.55 10.99 26.67
CA ALA A 101 1.58 10.08 26.09
C ALA A 101 2.28 9.39 24.91
N TRP A 102 2.73 8.16 25.14
CA TRP A 102 3.63 7.45 24.23
C TRP A 102 2.88 7.00 22.97
N ASP A 103 3.43 7.37 21.81
CA ASP A 103 2.90 7.22 20.44
C ASP A 103 2.83 5.75 20.00
N GLN A 104 1.82 5.01 20.49
CA GLN A 104 1.59 3.61 20.18
C GLN A 104 0.59 3.43 19.04
N VAL A 105 0.83 2.42 18.18
CA VAL A 105 -0.06 2.13 17.04
C VAL A 105 -1.23 1.26 17.48
N ASN A 106 -2.43 1.82 17.36
CA ASN A 106 -3.70 1.13 17.51
C ASN A 106 -4.20 0.72 16.13
N GLU A 107 -4.57 -0.54 15.96
CA GLU A 107 -5.13 -1.07 14.72
C GLU A 107 -6.29 -2.02 15.03
N PHE A 108 -7.37 -1.94 14.26
CA PHE A 108 -8.37 -3.01 14.23
C PHE A 108 -8.82 -3.29 12.81
N THR A 109 -9.15 -4.55 12.54
CA THR A 109 -9.56 -5.04 11.21
C THR A 109 -10.89 -5.77 11.33
N ILE A 110 -11.80 -5.53 10.39
CA ILE A 110 -13.08 -6.25 10.28
C ILE A 110 -13.25 -6.72 8.83
N ASP A 111 -13.37 -8.03 8.64
CA ASP A 111 -13.64 -8.70 7.37
C ASP A 111 -15.14 -8.70 7.10
N TYR A 112 -15.54 -8.11 5.97
CA TYR A 112 -16.95 -8.01 5.54
C TYR A 112 -17.20 -8.76 4.22
N THR A 113 -16.27 -9.60 3.77
CA THR A 113 -16.31 -10.30 2.47
C THR A 113 -17.62 -11.04 2.23
N ASN A 114 -18.14 -11.72 3.25
CA ASN A 114 -19.33 -12.56 3.14
C ASN A 114 -20.58 -11.89 3.73
N CYS A 115 -20.60 -10.57 3.84
CA CYS A 115 -21.74 -9.89 4.44
C CYS A 115 -23.05 -10.15 3.67
N ASP A 116 -22.97 -10.34 2.35
CA ASP A 116 -24.13 -10.67 1.50
C ASP A 116 -24.72 -12.07 1.76
N THR A 117 -23.94 -13.00 2.31
CA THR A 117 -24.27 -14.43 2.39
C THR A 117 -24.40 -14.93 3.83
N ASP A 118 -23.48 -14.54 4.71
CA ASP A 118 -23.42 -15.00 6.09
C ASP A 118 -24.18 -14.09 7.06
N ALA A 119 -24.44 -12.83 6.71
CA ALA A 119 -25.15 -11.89 7.58
C ALA A 119 -26.68 -12.03 7.43
N PRO A 120 -27.44 -11.73 8.50
CA PRO A 120 -28.90 -11.70 8.44
C PRO A 120 -29.38 -10.70 7.38
N GLN A 121 -30.34 -11.15 6.57
CA GLN A 121 -30.87 -10.40 5.46
C GLN A 121 -32.13 -9.64 5.89
N VAL A 122 -32.14 -8.32 5.73
CA VAL A 122 -33.31 -7.47 6.00
C VAL A 122 -33.67 -6.67 4.76
N SER A 123 -34.96 -6.66 4.41
CA SER A 123 -35.47 -5.83 3.31
C SER A 123 -35.43 -4.35 3.66
N ALA A 124 -35.22 -3.48 2.67
CA ALA A 124 -35.24 -2.03 2.88
C ALA A 124 -36.54 -1.56 3.56
N GLY A 125 -36.41 -0.89 4.71
CA GLY A 125 -37.53 -0.44 5.55
C GLY A 125 -37.92 -1.39 6.70
N GLY A 126 -37.25 -2.53 6.84
CA GLY A 126 -37.36 -3.41 8.02
C GLY A 126 -36.69 -2.83 9.27
N ASP A 127 -36.86 -3.49 10.43
CA ASP A 127 -36.22 -3.10 11.68
C ASP A 127 -34.70 -3.29 11.61
N THR A 128 -33.98 -2.20 11.37
CA THR A 128 -32.52 -2.18 11.28
C THR A 128 -31.82 -2.18 12.64
N ASN A 129 -32.56 -2.19 13.76
CA ASN A 129 -31.98 -2.10 15.10
C ASN A 129 -31.83 -3.47 15.78
N ASN A 130 -32.66 -4.45 15.43
CA ASN A 130 -32.73 -5.75 16.11
C ASN A 130 -32.22 -6.95 15.28
N GLY A 131 -31.77 -6.72 14.04
CA GLY A 131 -31.35 -7.78 13.11
C GLY A 131 -29.86 -8.14 13.11
N PHE A 132 -29.06 -7.61 14.04
CA PHE A 132 -27.60 -7.81 14.04
C PHE A 132 -27.20 -9.20 14.51
N GLN A 133 -26.26 -9.82 13.80
CA GLN A 133 -25.59 -11.05 14.22
C GLN A 133 -24.12 -10.80 14.52
N ASN A 134 -23.59 -11.43 15.56
CA ASN A 134 -22.18 -11.33 15.91
C ASN A 134 -21.30 -11.94 14.81
N LEU A 135 -20.22 -11.24 14.46
CA LEU A 135 -19.20 -11.77 13.57
C LEU A 135 -18.45 -12.93 14.25
N PRO A 136 -18.11 -13.97 13.49
CA PRO A 136 -17.15 -14.99 13.91
C PRO A 136 -15.81 -14.40 14.33
N SER A 137 -15.12 -15.04 15.29
CA SER A 137 -13.86 -14.54 15.87
C SER A 137 -12.67 -14.51 14.91
N ASP A 138 -12.74 -15.21 13.77
CA ASP A 138 -11.74 -15.19 12.70
C ASP A 138 -11.92 -14.00 11.74
N LYS A 139 -13.06 -13.30 11.79
CA LYS A 139 -13.41 -12.19 10.89
C LYS A 139 -13.03 -10.82 11.43
N TYR A 140 -12.53 -10.73 12.65
CA TYR A 140 -12.08 -9.46 13.21
C TYR A 140 -10.82 -9.63 14.05
N ASP A 141 -10.02 -8.58 14.11
CA ASP A 141 -8.80 -8.54 14.92
C ASP A 141 -8.64 -7.15 15.53
N TYR A 142 -8.46 -7.10 16.85
CA TYR A 142 -8.22 -5.87 17.60
C TYR A 142 -6.80 -5.88 18.16
N HIS A 143 -6.06 -4.83 17.84
CA HIS A 143 -4.69 -4.60 18.27
C HIS A 143 -4.58 -3.20 18.85
N LEU A 144 -5.01 -3.06 20.09
CA LEU A 144 -4.97 -1.81 20.82
C LEU A 144 -3.78 -1.83 21.78
N ALA A 145 -3.08 -0.71 21.86
CA ALA A 145 -1.88 -0.59 22.68
C ALA A 145 -2.21 -0.34 24.16
N ASN A 146 -3.42 0.13 24.46
CA ASN A 146 -3.89 0.32 25.82
C ASN A 146 -4.24 -1.04 26.47
N SER A 147 -3.43 -1.47 27.43
CA SER A 147 -3.63 -2.72 28.20
C SER A 147 -4.87 -2.71 29.09
N ASP A 148 -5.38 -1.53 29.43
CA ASP A 148 -6.49 -1.34 30.36
C ASP A 148 -7.84 -1.21 29.64
N ALA A 149 -7.85 -1.29 28.31
CA ALA A 149 -9.05 -1.27 27.51
C ALA A 149 -9.89 -2.54 27.78
N PRO A 150 -11.20 -2.43 28.02
CA PRO A 150 -12.08 -3.58 28.12
C PRO A 150 -11.99 -4.47 26.87
N VAL A 151 -12.12 -5.79 27.05
CA VAL A 151 -12.22 -6.72 25.92
C VAL A 151 -13.40 -6.26 25.05
N PRO A 152 -13.17 -5.94 23.76
CA PRO A 152 -14.25 -5.51 22.90
C PRO A 152 -15.24 -6.66 22.74
N LEU A 153 -16.53 -6.35 22.84
CA LEU A 153 -17.57 -7.28 22.41
C LEU A 153 -17.37 -7.61 20.92
N PRO A 154 -17.74 -8.82 20.47
CA PRO A 154 -17.64 -9.16 19.06
C PRO A 154 -18.42 -8.12 18.24
N PRO A 155 -17.84 -7.58 17.15
CA PRO A 155 -18.58 -6.73 16.24
C PRO A 155 -19.74 -7.53 15.64
N SER A 156 -20.76 -6.83 15.19
CA SER A 156 -21.94 -7.42 14.59
C SER A 156 -22.23 -6.81 13.22
N TRP A 157 -22.92 -7.56 12.37
CA TRP A 157 -23.27 -7.12 11.02
C TRP A 157 -24.73 -7.40 10.68
N LEU A 158 -25.19 -6.68 9.68
CA LEU A 158 -26.50 -6.83 9.07
C LEU A 158 -26.37 -6.52 7.58
N PHE A 159 -27.05 -7.30 6.74
CA PHE A 159 -27.13 -7.01 5.31
C PHE A 159 -28.53 -6.52 4.93
N ILE A 160 -28.56 -5.40 4.24
CA ILE A 160 -29.79 -4.74 3.81
C ILE A 160 -29.83 -4.76 2.28
N ASN A 161 -30.88 -5.38 1.74
CA ASN A 161 -31.13 -5.39 0.31
C ASN A 161 -32.23 -4.39 -0.06
N ASN A 162 -31.85 -3.32 -0.76
CA ASN A 162 -32.73 -2.26 -1.23
C ASN A 162 -32.93 -2.32 -2.75
N GLN A 163 -33.64 -3.34 -3.22
CA GLN A 163 -33.97 -3.50 -4.64
C GLN A 163 -34.86 -2.37 -5.20
N ALA A 164 -35.52 -1.59 -4.33
CA ALA A 164 -36.38 -0.48 -4.75
C ALA A 164 -35.58 0.77 -5.16
N ASN A 165 -34.28 0.84 -4.86
CA ASN A 165 -33.47 2.00 -5.23
C ASN A 165 -33.22 2.01 -6.75
N PRO A 166 -33.43 3.12 -7.47
CA PRO A 166 -33.12 3.19 -8.90
C PRO A 166 -31.63 2.99 -9.21
N ASN A 167 -30.74 3.27 -8.25
CA ASN A 167 -29.30 3.11 -8.42
C ASN A 167 -28.86 1.70 -7.97
N VAL A 168 -28.42 0.88 -8.92
CA VAL A 168 -27.97 -0.51 -8.69
C VAL A 168 -26.81 -0.60 -7.70
N SER A 169 -25.94 0.42 -7.66
CA SER A 169 -24.83 0.50 -6.69
C SER A 169 -25.28 0.66 -5.23
N LEU A 170 -26.54 1.03 -4.99
CA LEU A 170 -27.10 1.25 -3.66
C LEU A 170 -28.08 0.14 -3.23
N HIS A 171 -28.15 -0.95 -4.00
CA HIS A 171 -29.02 -2.09 -3.68
C HIS A 171 -28.51 -2.91 -2.51
N SER A 172 -27.21 -2.95 -2.28
CA SER A 172 -26.58 -3.90 -1.36
C SER A 172 -25.77 -3.14 -0.32
N LEU A 173 -26.26 -3.15 0.91
CA LEU A 173 -25.70 -2.41 2.02
C LEU A 173 -25.31 -3.38 3.13
N CYS A 174 -24.03 -3.43 3.46
CA CYS A 174 -23.53 -4.08 4.66
C CYS A 174 -23.39 -3.04 5.77
N ARG A 175 -24.15 -3.22 6.85
CA ARG A 175 -24.08 -2.39 8.06
C ARG A 175 -23.27 -3.12 9.12
N LEU A 176 -22.16 -2.52 9.53
CA LEU A 176 -21.29 -3.02 10.59
C LEU A 176 -21.53 -2.22 11.87
N ASN A 177 -21.62 -2.91 12.99
CA ASN A 177 -21.69 -2.32 14.32
C ASN A 177 -20.54 -2.86 15.16
N PHE A 178 -19.63 -1.99 15.58
CA PHE A 178 -18.41 -2.37 16.29
C PHE A 178 -18.12 -1.45 17.47
N GLN A 179 -17.55 -2.01 18.53
CA GLN A 179 -17.15 -1.26 19.70
C GLN A 179 -15.67 -0.91 19.62
N LEU A 180 -15.35 0.36 19.88
CA LEU A 180 -14.00 0.85 20.06
C LEU A 180 -13.76 1.02 21.58
N PRO A 181 -12.95 0.14 22.22
CA PRO A 181 -12.82 0.15 23.68
C PRO A 181 -11.81 1.20 24.19
N ALA A 182 -11.00 1.80 23.32
CA ALA A 182 -10.08 2.89 23.68
C ALA A 182 -10.10 4.00 22.62
N THR A 183 -10.03 5.25 23.06
CA THR A 183 -9.95 6.42 22.17
C THR A 183 -8.70 6.37 21.30
N LEU A 184 -8.85 6.64 20.00
CA LEU A 184 -7.75 6.76 19.05
C LEU A 184 -7.36 8.24 18.88
N ASP A 185 -6.08 8.50 19.02
CA ASP A 185 -5.50 9.83 18.83
C ASP A 185 -5.23 10.11 17.35
N PRO A 186 -5.41 11.36 16.88
CA PRO A 186 -5.14 11.72 15.50
C PRO A 186 -3.64 11.62 15.18
N PRO A 187 -3.26 11.29 13.93
CA PRO A 187 -4.17 11.06 12.80
C PRO A 187 -4.73 9.63 12.75
N VAL A 188 -6.02 9.52 12.47
CA VAL A 188 -6.75 8.25 12.30
C VAL A 188 -6.99 8.02 10.81
N PHE A 189 -6.60 6.84 10.34
CA PHE A 189 -6.76 6.44 8.94
C PHE A 189 -7.67 5.23 8.82
N MET A 190 -8.54 5.24 7.81
CA MET A 190 -9.29 4.05 7.40
C MET A 190 -8.76 3.55 6.06
N TYR A 191 -8.38 2.28 6.04
CA TYR A 191 -7.97 1.57 4.84
C TYR A 191 -8.99 0.48 4.51
N TYR A 192 -9.11 0.15 3.23
CA TYR A 192 -9.57 -1.17 2.85
C TYR A 192 -8.37 -2.08 2.58
N LYS A 193 -8.49 -3.34 2.98
CA LYS A 193 -7.49 -4.39 2.83
C LYS A 193 -8.05 -5.44 1.88
N LEU A 194 -7.27 -5.75 0.85
CA LEU A 194 -7.54 -6.85 -0.06
C LEU A 194 -6.48 -7.93 0.14
N THR A 195 -6.90 -9.18 0.14
CA THR A 195 -6.00 -10.34 0.18
C THR A 195 -6.10 -11.15 -1.11
N ASN A 196 -5.03 -11.88 -1.43
CA ASN A 196 -4.93 -12.70 -2.63
C ASN A 196 -5.21 -11.96 -3.95
N TYR A 197 -4.90 -10.66 -4.00
CA TYR A 197 -5.11 -9.82 -5.17
C TYR A 197 -3.77 -9.36 -5.78
N TYR A 198 -3.43 -9.83 -6.97
CA TYR A 198 -2.09 -9.67 -7.55
C TYR A 198 -1.92 -8.38 -8.38
N GLN A 199 -1.91 -7.22 -7.71
CA GLN A 199 -1.55 -5.95 -8.37
C GLN A 199 -0.11 -5.94 -8.91
N ASN A 200 0.77 -6.78 -8.37
CA ASN A 200 2.17 -6.89 -8.75
C ASN A 200 2.42 -7.75 -10.00
N HIS A 201 1.38 -8.32 -10.61
CA HIS A 201 1.55 -9.12 -11.81
C HIS A 201 2.14 -8.29 -12.96
N ARG A 202 3.18 -8.81 -13.64
CA ARG A 202 3.95 -8.07 -14.67
C ARG A 202 3.09 -7.40 -15.73
N ARG A 203 2.03 -8.08 -16.19
CA ARG A 203 1.10 -7.52 -17.18
C ARG A 203 0.17 -6.46 -16.58
N TYR A 204 -0.24 -6.63 -15.33
CA TYR A 204 -1.14 -5.72 -14.63
C TYR A 204 -0.46 -4.36 -14.41
N VAL A 205 0.73 -4.35 -13.80
CA VAL A 205 1.50 -3.12 -13.51
C VAL A 205 1.81 -2.30 -14.75
N LYS A 206 1.99 -2.96 -15.91
CA LYS A 206 2.28 -2.28 -17.18
C LYS A 206 1.03 -1.76 -17.90
N SER A 207 -0.16 -2.20 -17.51
CA SER A 207 -1.39 -1.96 -18.24
C SER A 207 -2.04 -0.63 -17.80
N LEU A 208 -1.41 0.49 -18.18
CA LEU A 208 -1.90 1.86 -18.06
C LEU A 208 -1.26 2.77 -19.12
N SER A 209 -1.97 3.81 -19.58
CA SER A 209 -1.39 4.84 -20.46
C SER A 209 -1.04 6.11 -19.67
N ILE A 210 0.26 6.40 -19.53
CA ILE A 210 0.73 7.57 -18.79
C ILE A 210 0.30 8.87 -19.48
N ASP A 211 0.28 8.91 -20.82
CA ASP A 211 -0.13 10.11 -21.56
C ASP A 211 -1.62 10.40 -21.40
N GLN A 212 -2.47 9.37 -21.37
CA GLN A 212 -3.90 9.56 -21.04
C GLN A 212 -4.08 10.11 -19.62
N LEU A 213 -3.35 9.58 -18.62
CA LEU A 213 -3.44 10.06 -17.23
C LEU A 213 -2.95 11.50 -17.08
N LYS A 214 -1.98 11.92 -17.90
CA LYS A 214 -1.53 13.31 -18.01
C LYS A 214 -2.50 14.22 -18.76
N GLY A 215 -3.69 13.72 -19.12
CA GLY A 215 -4.76 14.48 -19.76
C GLY A 215 -4.59 14.67 -21.28
N LYS A 216 -3.61 14.01 -21.91
CA LYS A 216 -3.40 14.11 -23.36
C LYS A 216 -4.34 13.20 -24.13
N ILE A 217 -4.75 13.66 -25.30
CA ILE A 217 -5.45 12.84 -26.30
C ILE A 217 -4.43 11.90 -26.94
N VAL A 218 -4.72 10.60 -26.92
CA VAL A 218 -3.89 9.54 -27.48
C VAL A 218 -4.74 8.78 -28.51
N PRO A 219 -4.33 8.73 -29.78
CA PRO A 219 -5.11 8.05 -30.81
C PRO A 219 -5.06 6.53 -30.61
N ILE A 220 -6.08 5.83 -31.10
CA ILE A 220 -6.27 4.40 -30.86
C ILE A 220 -5.12 3.55 -31.42
N GLU A 221 -4.55 3.94 -32.55
CA GLU A 221 -3.44 3.23 -33.20
C GLU A 221 -2.19 3.19 -32.31
N THR A 222 -1.95 4.28 -31.56
CA THR A 222 -0.84 4.35 -30.59
C THR A 222 -1.13 3.46 -29.40
N LEU A 223 -2.36 3.45 -28.88
CA LEU A 223 -2.76 2.61 -27.74
C LEU A 223 -2.71 1.10 -28.05
N ASP A 224 -2.94 0.71 -29.31
CA ASP A 224 -2.84 -0.68 -29.74
C ASP A 224 -1.41 -1.12 -30.05
N ARG A 225 -0.60 -0.23 -30.61
CA ARG A 225 0.82 -0.51 -30.85
C ARG A 225 1.55 -0.65 -29.54
N ASP A 226 1.27 0.25 -28.59
CA ASP A 226 1.93 0.24 -27.29
C ASP A 226 1.32 -0.86 -26.43
N ASP A 227 2.15 -1.81 -25.97
CA ASP A 227 1.74 -2.89 -25.07
C ASP A 227 1.29 -2.41 -23.67
N GLN A 228 1.17 -1.09 -23.48
CA GLN A 228 0.87 -0.42 -22.22
C GLN A 228 -0.62 -0.38 -21.89
N CYS A 229 -1.56 -0.60 -22.83
CA CYS A 229 -2.99 -0.66 -22.48
C CYS A 229 -3.68 -1.97 -22.83
N LYS A 230 -2.94 -2.96 -23.32
CA LYS A 230 -3.48 -4.30 -23.58
C LYS A 230 -3.84 -5.03 -22.28
N PRO A 231 -4.92 -5.82 -22.25
CA PRO A 231 -5.89 -6.06 -23.33
C PRO A 231 -7.02 -5.03 -23.42
N VAL A 232 -7.09 -4.04 -22.52
CA VAL A 232 -8.22 -3.11 -22.34
C VAL A 232 -7.91 -1.75 -22.97
N ALA A 233 -7.61 -1.76 -24.28
CA ALA A 233 -7.32 -0.55 -25.06
C ALA A 233 -8.55 -0.08 -25.87
N ARG A 234 -9.37 -1.03 -26.36
CA ARG A 234 -10.56 -0.78 -27.19
C ARG A 234 -11.83 -1.19 -26.47
N SER A 235 -12.91 -0.44 -26.68
CA SER A 235 -14.22 -0.80 -26.13
C SER A 235 -14.72 -2.12 -26.74
N PRO A 236 -15.29 -3.03 -25.92
CA PRO A 236 -15.92 -4.24 -26.43
C PRO A 236 -17.13 -3.95 -27.32
N SER A 237 -17.89 -2.89 -27.00
CA SER A 237 -19.13 -2.53 -27.69
C SER A 237 -18.88 -1.76 -29.00
N ASP A 238 -17.86 -0.89 -29.01
CA ASP A 238 -17.49 -0.09 -30.18
C ASP A 238 -15.97 -0.11 -30.37
N ARG A 239 -15.50 -0.93 -31.32
CA ARG A 239 -14.07 -1.09 -31.59
C ARG A 239 -13.38 0.15 -32.17
N SER A 240 -14.13 1.18 -32.56
CA SER A 240 -13.60 2.44 -33.05
C SER A 240 -13.19 3.39 -31.91
N LYS A 241 -13.72 3.18 -30.71
CA LYS A 241 -13.49 4.05 -29.56
C LYS A 241 -12.38 3.53 -28.64
N PRO A 242 -11.36 4.34 -28.31
CA PRO A 242 -10.42 4.05 -27.24
C PRO A 242 -11.12 4.06 -25.88
N ILE A 243 -10.65 3.18 -24.98
CA ILE A 243 -11.08 3.20 -23.59
C ILE A 243 -10.35 4.33 -22.85
N TYR A 244 -11.08 5.05 -22.02
CA TYR A 244 -10.51 6.01 -21.08
C TYR A 244 -11.12 5.79 -19.69
N PRO A 245 -10.30 5.72 -18.62
CA PRO A 245 -8.85 5.43 -18.63
C PRO A 245 -8.56 3.99 -19.09
N CYS A 246 -7.60 3.79 -20.00
CA CYS A 246 -7.27 2.44 -20.48
C CYS A 246 -6.40 1.62 -19.52
N GLY A 247 -6.46 0.30 -19.70
CA GLY A 247 -5.61 -0.66 -19.01
C GLY A 247 -6.28 -1.43 -17.87
N LEU A 248 -5.65 -2.53 -17.45
CA LEU A 248 -6.18 -3.45 -16.44
C LEU A 248 -6.33 -2.79 -15.07
N ILE A 249 -5.40 -1.91 -14.69
CA ILE A 249 -5.38 -1.29 -13.37
C ILE A 249 -6.63 -0.44 -13.19
N ALA A 250 -6.91 0.44 -14.15
CA ALA A 250 -8.06 1.32 -14.09
C ALA A 250 -9.38 0.55 -14.25
N ASN A 251 -9.40 -0.47 -15.11
CA ASN A 251 -10.59 -1.30 -15.31
C ASN A 251 -11.02 -2.00 -14.01
N SER A 252 -10.10 -2.57 -13.24
CA SER A 252 -10.44 -3.28 -12.00
C SER A 252 -10.49 -2.40 -10.76
N LEU A 253 -10.79 -1.10 -10.91
CA LEU A 253 -10.97 -0.15 -9.80
C LEU A 253 -11.90 -0.71 -8.72
N PHE A 254 -11.45 -0.65 -7.48
CA PHE A 254 -12.26 -1.00 -6.31
C PHE A 254 -13.48 -0.08 -6.22
N ASN A 255 -14.67 -0.66 -6.04
CA ASN A 255 -15.94 0.04 -6.22
C ASN A 255 -16.92 -0.06 -5.03
N ASP A 256 -16.53 -0.70 -3.91
CA ASP A 256 -17.30 -0.57 -2.67
C ASP A 256 -17.18 0.87 -2.16
N THR A 257 -18.29 1.43 -1.67
CA THR A 257 -18.28 2.78 -1.10
C THR A 257 -18.53 2.72 0.40
N PHE A 258 -17.64 3.39 1.13
CA PHE A 258 -17.70 3.45 2.59
C PHE A 258 -18.30 4.77 3.03
N LEU A 259 -19.14 4.76 4.06
CA LEU A 259 -19.60 5.97 4.75
C LEU A 259 -18.79 6.21 6.03
N SER A 260 -18.70 7.48 6.44
CA SER A 260 -18.06 7.85 7.71
C SER A 260 -18.79 7.17 8.89
N PRO A 261 -18.05 6.64 9.88
CA PRO A 261 -18.64 5.90 10.99
C PRO A 261 -19.42 6.84 11.94
N ILE A 262 -20.48 6.32 12.53
CA ILE A 262 -21.40 7.06 13.40
C ILE A 262 -21.27 6.53 14.82
N LEU A 263 -20.83 7.37 15.75
CA LEU A 263 -20.79 7.08 17.18
C LEU A 263 -22.22 7.09 17.74
N LEU A 264 -22.62 6.00 18.38
CA LEU A 264 -23.89 5.87 19.09
C LEU A 264 -23.73 6.30 20.55
N ASN A 265 -24.73 7.02 21.07
CA ASN A 265 -24.77 7.51 22.46
C ASN A 265 -23.45 8.18 22.91
N PRO A 266 -22.98 9.21 22.19
CA PRO A 266 -21.75 9.92 22.54
C PRO A 266 -21.76 10.44 23.99
N PRO A 267 -20.63 10.32 24.72
CA PRO A 267 -20.54 10.80 26.10
C PRO A 267 -20.72 12.31 26.17
N ASN A 268 -21.47 12.78 27.18
CA ASN A 268 -21.69 14.20 27.48
C ASN A 268 -22.39 15.03 26.38
N SER A 269 -23.17 14.39 25.51
CA SER A 269 -24.01 15.10 24.54
C SER A 269 -25.49 14.70 24.68
N ASN A 270 -26.39 15.63 24.38
CA ASN A 270 -27.83 15.37 24.33
C ASN A 270 -28.27 14.69 23.01
N SER A 271 -27.32 14.38 22.13
CA SER A 271 -27.57 13.74 20.84
C SER A 271 -27.38 12.24 20.95
N ASN A 272 -28.34 11.47 20.42
CA ASN A 272 -28.28 10.00 20.44
C ASN A 272 -27.19 9.44 19.49
N SER A 273 -26.68 10.24 18.56
CA SER A 273 -25.62 9.84 17.64
C SER A 273 -24.79 11.03 17.15
N MET A 274 -23.53 10.78 16.80
CA MET A 274 -22.59 11.76 16.24
C MET A 274 -21.79 11.13 15.10
N ILE A 275 -21.76 11.77 13.93
CA ILE A 275 -20.96 11.29 12.79
C ILE A 275 -19.50 11.66 13.02
N TYR A 276 -18.60 10.67 13.00
CA TYR A 276 -17.17 10.91 12.97
C TYR A 276 -16.76 11.21 11.52
N GLN A 277 -16.85 12.50 11.17
CA GLN A 277 -16.56 12.99 9.83
C GLN A 277 -15.10 12.73 9.47
N MET A 278 -14.84 11.90 8.46
CA MET A 278 -13.51 11.68 7.94
C MET A 278 -13.37 12.26 6.53
N SER A 279 -12.17 12.73 6.19
CA SER A 279 -11.88 13.33 4.87
C SER A 279 -11.53 12.26 3.84
N GLU A 280 -12.12 12.38 2.64
CA GLU A 280 -11.69 11.66 1.42
C GLU A 280 -10.61 12.42 0.64
N LYS A 281 -10.24 13.62 1.09
CA LYS A 281 -9.22 14.47 0.49
C LYS A 281 -7.92 14.42 1.29
N GLY A 282 -6.80 14.55 0.60
CA GLY A 282 -5.46 14.43 1.20
C GLY A 282 -5.05 12.98 1.49
N ILE A 283 -5.63 12.03 0.76
CA ILE A 283 -5.31 10.59 0.81
C ILE A 283 -4.27 10.20 -0.26
N ALA A 284 -4.24 10.93 -1.38
CA ALA A 284 -3.21 10.78 -2.40
C ALA A 284 -1.97 11.62 -2.05
N TRP A 285 -0.79 11.12 -2.43
CA TRP A 285 0.47 11.84 -2.24
C TRP A 285 0.53 12.99 -3.25
N ALA A 286 0.94 14.19 -2.82
CA ALA A 286 0.99 15.36 -3.70
C ALA A 286 1.75 15.09 -5.02
N GLY A 287 2.92 14.46 -4.95
CA GLY A 287 3.69 14.09 -6.15
C GLY A 287 3.08 12.97 -7.00
N GLU A 288 2.18 12.15 -6.45
CA GLU A 288 1.38 11.22 -7.25
C GLU A 288 0.21 11.94 -7.93
N ALA A 289 -0.49 12.81 -7.21
CA ALA A 289 -1.61 13.59 -7.73
C ALA A 289 -1.20 14.46 -8.93
N GLU A 290 0.03 14.97 -8.95
CA GLU A 290 0.57 15.74 -10.07
C GLU A 290 0.61 14.97 -11.40
N LYS A 291 0.65 13.63 -11.37
CA LYS A 291 0.67 12.78 -12.57
C LYS A 291 -0.68 12.72 -13.28
N TYR A 292 -1.76 13.10 -12.59
CA TYR A 292 -3.12 13.06 -13.08
C TYR A 292 -3.57 14.47 -13.43
N LYS A 293 -4.02 14.66 -14.66
CA LYS A 293 -4.59 15.93 -15.14
C LYS A 293 -5.95 15.68 -15.75
N ARG A 294 -6.77 16.73 -15.76
CA ARG A 294 -8.05 16.71 -16.45
C ARG A 294 -7.82 16.38 -17.92
N THR A 295 -8.62 15.46 -18.43
CA THR A 295 -8.56 15.02 -19.82
C THR A 295 -9.03 16.09 -20.80
N GLN A 296 -8.45 16.04 -22.00
CA GLN A 296 -8.85 16.84 -23.15
C GLN A 296 -9.79 16.09 -24.12
N TYR A 297 -10.08 14.80 -23.87
CA TYR A 297 -11.07 14.06 -24.65
C TYR A 297 -12.47 14.65 -24.51
N THR A 298 -13.24 14.60 -25.58
CA THR A 298 -14.70 14.82 -25.52
C THR A 298 -15.44 13.52 -25.20
N ASN A 299 -16.65 13.62 -24.66
CA ASN A 299 -17.47 12.47 -24.24
C ASN A 299 -17.66 11.43 -25.36
N ASP A 300 -17.78 11.87 -26.62
CA ASP A 300 -18.03 10.97 -27.76
C ASP A 300 -16.80 10.20 -28.23
N GLN A 301 -15.59 10.72 -27.95
CA GLN A 301 -14.32 10.18 -28.46
C GLN A 301 -13.85 8.94 -27.71
N VAL A 302 -14.35 8.70 -26.50
CA VAL A 302 -13.86 7.64 -25.62
C VAL A 302 -15.02 6.85 -25.03
N ALA A 303 -14.71 5.63 -24.59
CA ALA A 303 -15.64 4.78 -23.87
C ALA A 303 -15.11 4.46 -22.46
N PRO A 304 -15.99 4.22 -21.47
CA PRO A 304 -15.56 3.77 -20.15
C PRO A 304 -14.97 2.34 -20.21
N PRO A 305 -14.16 1.95 -19.21
CA PRO A 305 -13.70 0.58 -19.07
C PRO A 305 -14.87 -0.42 -18.92
N PRO A 306 -14.71 -1.69 -19.36
CA PRO A 306 -15.77 -2.69 -19.30
C PRO A 306 -16.40 -2.89 -17.91
N TYR A 307 -15.59 -2.91 -16.86
CA TYR A 307 -16.08 -3.10 -15.48
C TYR A 307 -16.66 -1.82 -14.86
N TRP A 308 -16.67 -0.71 -15.60
CA TRP A 308 -17.33 0.53 -15.19
C TRP A 308 -18.74 0.65 -15.80
N ALA A 309 -19.21 -0.37 -16.53
CA ALA A 309 -20.52 -0.36 -17.17
C ALA A 309 -21.68 -0.04 -16.22
N ASN A 310 -21.64 -0.52 -14.96
CA ASN A 310 -22.68 -0.21 -13.98
C ASN A 310 -22.66 1.26 -13.51
N ARG A 311 -21.49 1.92 -13.57
CA ARG A 311 -21.33 3.35 -13.27
C ARG A 311 -21.70 4.22 -14.48
N TYR A 312 -21.45 3.71 -15.69
CA TYR A 312 -21.68 4.40 -16.97
C TYR A 312 -22.47 3.51 -17.94
N PRO A 313 -23.78 3.26 -17.68
CA PRO A 313 -24.56 2.29 -18.46
C PRO A 313 -24.71 2.70 -19.93
N ASN A 314 -24.79 4.00 -20.20
CA ASN A 314 -24.91 4.56 -21.55
C ASN A 314 -23.57 5.09 -22.10
N GLY A 315 -22.44 4.74 -21.47
CA GLY A 315 -21.14 5.34 -21.78
C GLY A 315 -20.97 6.74 -21.19
N TYR A 316 -20.04 7.51 -21.75
CA TYR A 316 -19.85 8.91 -21.38
C TYR A 316 -20.84 9.80 -22.14
N THR A 317 -21.63 10.58 -21.40
CA THR A 317 -22.65 11.49 -21.93
C THR A 317 -22.59 12.81 -21.18
N ASP A 318 -23.39 13.81 -21.57
CA ASP A 318 -23.42 15.09 -20.87
C ASP A 318 -24.01 14.97 -19.46
N GLN A 319 -24.87 13.99 -19.20
CA GLN A 319 -25.42 13.70 -17.87
C GLN A 319 -24.42 12.92 -17.00
N THR A 320 -23.64 12.02 -17.59
CA THR A 320 -22.58 11.25 -16.93
C THR A 320 -21.26 11.48 -17.65
N PRO A 321 -20.63 12.66 -17.45
CA PRO A 321 -19.43 13.05 -18.17
C PRO A 321 -18.22 12.23 -17.74
N ILE A 322 -17.15 12.36 -18.52
CA ILE A 322 -15.86 11.73 -18.22
C ILE A 322 -15.36 12.17 -16.83
N PRO A 323 -14.93 11.25 -15.95
CA PRO A 323 -14.49 11.59 -14.60
C PRO A 323 -13.19 12.40 -14.62
N ASP A 324 -13.11 13.39 -13.72
CA ASP A 324 -11.90 14.19 -13.53
C ASP A 324 -10.92 13.46 -12.59
N LEU A 325 -10.00 12.69 -13.20
CA LEU A 325 -9.00 11.89 -12.50
C LEU A 325 -8.04 12.73 -11.64
N SER A 326 -7.94 14.05 -11.86
CA SER A 326 -7.10 14.93 -11.05
C SER A 326 -7.67 15.18 -9.66
N GLN A 327 -9.00 15.13 -9.52
CA GLN A 327 -9.71 15.35 -8.27
C GLN A 327 -10.13 14.06 -7.57
N ASP A 328 -10.13 12.94 -8.31
CA ASP A 328 -10.46 11.61 -7.79
C ASP A 328 -9.24 10.97 -7.12
N GLU A 329 -9.06 11.26 -5.84
CA GLU A 329 -7.93 10.72 -5.06
C GLU A 329 -8.05 9.20 -4.82
N HIS A 330 -9.27 8.64 -4.77
CA HIS A 330 -9.47 7.20 -4.64
C HIS A 330 -8.94 6.44 -5.85
N PHE A 331 -9.19 6.98 -7.04
CA PHE A 331 -8.59 6.48 -8.27
C PHE A 331 -7.06 6.54 -8.23
N GLN A 332 -6.49 7.66 -7.78
CA GLN A 332 -5.03 7.84 -7.68
C GLN A 332 -4.39 6.84 -6.70
N VAL A 333 -5.04 6.60 -5.55
CA VAL A 333 -4.62 5.59 -4.57
C VAL A 333 -4.65 4.18 -5.17
N TRP A 334 -5.67 3.86 -5.96
CA TRP A 334 -5.80 2.57 -6.63
C TRP A 334 -4.72 2.36 -7.70
N MET A 335 -4.50 3.36 -8.55
CA MET A 335 -3.53 3.33 -9.64
C MET A 335 -2.09 3.12 -9.17
N ARG A 336 -1.77 3.52 -7.93
CA ARG A 336 -0.49 3.19 -7.29
C ARG A 336 -0.50 1.71 -6.86
N THR A 337 -0.03 0.81 -7.72
CA THR A 337 -0.04 -0.64 -7.48
C THR A 337 0.73 -1.07 -6.23
N ALA A 338 0.22 -2.08 -5.52
CA ALA A 338 0.91 -2.71 -4.39
C ALA A 338 1.95 -3.75 -4.85
N GLY A 339 3.01 -3.94 -4.04
CA GLY A 339 4.07 -4.92 -4.32
C GLY A 339 3.77 -6.36 -3.89
N LEU A 340 2.77 -6.56 -3.02
CA LEU A 340 2.37 -7.84 -2.45
C LEU A 340 0.89 -8.13 -2.75
N PRO A 341 0.46 -9.41 -2.76
CA PRO A 341 -0.93 -9.79 -3.02
C PRO A 341 -1.90 -9.41 -1.90
N THR A 342 -1.38 -9.19 -0.69
CA THR A 342 -2.12 -8.64 0.44
C THR A 342 -1.65 -7.22 0.65
N PHE A 343 -2.57 -6.26 0.51
CA PHE A 343 -2.26 -4.85 0.62
C PHE A 343 -3.41 -4.05 1.21
N ARG A 344 -3.10 -2.83 1.64
CA ARG A 344 -4.05 -1.85 2.14
C ARG A 344 -4.01 -0.60 1.27
N LYS A 345 -5.16 0.05 1.11
CA LYS A 345 -5.31 1.30 0.38
C LYS A 345 -6.09 2.27 1.24
N LEU A 346 -5.60 3.50 1.31
CA LEU A 346 -6.20 4.54 2.14
C LEU A 346 -7.52 4.98 1.49
N TYR A 347 -8.57 5.12 2.30
CA TYR A 347 -9.87 5.60 1.84
C TYR A 347 -10.30 6.85 2.61
N PHE A 348 -10.18 6.83 3.94
CA PHE A 348 -10.45 8.02 4.76
C PHE A 348 -9.25 8.41 5.62
N ARG A 349 -9.14 9.71 5.88
CA ARG A 349 -8.13 10.32 6.75
C ARG A 349 -8.77 11.34 7.67
N GLN A 350 -8.39 11.34 8.94
CA GLN A 350 -8.78 12.36 9.92
C GLN A 350 -7.54 12.77 10.71
N ASP A 351 -7.15 14.03 10.59
CA ASP A 351 -5.90 14.57 11.16
C ASP A 351 -6.11 15.41 12.42
N THR A 352 -7.32 15.90 12.70
CA THR A 352 -7.58 16.81 13.82
C THR A 352 -8.34 16.14 14.95
N ASP A 353 -9.33 15.32 14.61
CA ASP A 353 -10.31 14.85 15.58
C ASP A 353 -9.98 13.44 16.09
N ARG A 354 -10.00 13.29 17.42
CA ARG A 354 -9.87 11.99 18.11
C ARG A 354 -11.10 11.12 17.86
N MET A 355 -10.90 9.82 17.65
CA MET A 355 -12.01 8.86 17.59
C MET A 355 -12.26 8.32 19.00
N LEU A 356 -13.34 8.78 19.65
CA LEU A 356 -13.66 8.44 21.04
C LEU A 356 -13.97 6.94 21.23
N SER A 357 -13.78 6.42 22.44
CA SER A 357 -14.28 5.08 22.78
C SER A 357 -15.82 5.05 22.77
N GLY A 358 -16.40 3.97 22.25
CA GLY A 358 -17.86 3.81 22.14
C GLY A 358 -18.27 2.83 21.05
N ASN A 359 -19.58 2.74 20.80
CA ASN A 359 -20.14 1.89 19.75
C ASN A 359 -20.31 2.70 18.47
N TYR A 360 -19.77 2.19 17.38
CA TYR A 360 -19.85 2.79 16.06
C TYR A 360 -20.66 1.93 15.11
N VAL A 361 -21.47 2.60 14.29
CA VAL A 361 -22.13 1.98 13.14
C VAL A 361 -21.49 2.54 11.87
N MET A 362 -21.18 1.66 10.92
CA MET A 362 -20.61 2.02 9.64
C MET A 362 -21.34 1.29 8.53
N ASP A 363 -21.71 2.05 7.51
CA ASP A 363 -22.46 1.58 6.35
C ASP A 363 -21.53 1.46 5.14
N ILE A 364 -21.57 0.29 4.49
CA ILE A 364 -20.74 -0.06 3.33
C ILE A 364 -21.66 -0.49 2.20
N TYR A 365 -21.71 0.28 1.11
CA TYR A 365 -22.40 -0.16 -0.08
C TYR A 365 -21.50 -1.08 -0.89
N MET A 366 -21.95 -2.31 -1.06
CA MET A 366 -21.29 -3.33 -1.86
C MET A 366 -21.83 -3.19 -3.29
N SER A 367 -20.92 -3.08 -4.26
CA SER A 367 -21.32 -2.84 -5.65
C SER A 367 -21.66 -4.15 -6.36
N GLN A 368 -22.85 -4.26 -6.94
CA GLN A 368 -23.24 -5.46 -7.70
C GLN A 368 -22.41 -5.60 -8.98
N SER A 369 -21.86 -6.80 -9.20
CA SER A 369 -21.32 -7.21 -10.49
C SER A 369 -22.37 -8.03 -11.24
N SER A 370 -23.15 -7.35 -12.08
CA SER A 370 -24.01 -8.02 -13.06
C SER A 370 -23.16 -8.47 -14.24
N LEU A 371 -22.80 -9.76 -14.29
CA LEU A 371 -22.48 -10.37 -15.58
C LEU A 371 -23.78 -10.39 -16.38
N LEU A 372 -23.91 -9.44 -17.32
CA LEU A 372 -25.01 -9.38 -18.27
C LEU A 372 -25.02 -10.65 -19.15
N LEU A 373 -25.87 -11.61 -18.83
CA LEU A 373 -26.44 -12.53 -19.83
C LEU A 373 -27.61 -11.81 -20.51
N SER A 374 -27.33 -10.82 -21.35
CA SER A 374 -28.33 -10.12 -22.15
C SER A 374 -28.23 -10.50 -23.63
N GLN A 375 -28.58 -11.75 -23.99
CA GLN A 375 -29.17 -12.08 -25.29
C GLN A 375 -29.49 -13.58 -25.36
N LEU A 376 -30.69 -13.98 -24.95
CA LEU A 376 -31.41 -15.16 -25.47
C LEU A 376 -32.84 -15.14 -24.92
N ASP A 377 -33.67 -14.26 -25.48
CA ASP A 377 -35.12 -14.35 -25.33
C ASP A 377 -35.61 -15.62 -26.03
N GLY A 378 -36.19 -16.57 -25.28
CA GLY A 378 -36.98 -17.64 -25.87
C GLY A 378 -36.98 -19.02 -25.21
N LEU A 379 -36.16 -19.30 -24.19
CA LEU A 379 -36.16 -20.65 -23.57
C LEU A 379 -35.97 -20.66 -22.03
N PHE A 380 -36.35 -19.58 -21.35
CA PHE A 380 -36.01 -19.33 -19.94
C PHE A 380 -37.16 -19.57 -18.95
N SER A 381 -37.61 -20.82 -18.83
CA SER A 381 -38.40 -21.23 -17.65
C SER A 381 -37.78 -22.41 -16.90
N LEU A 382 -37.01 -23.27 -17.57
CA LEU A 382 -36.32 -24.40 -16.92
C LEU A 382 -34.86 -24.09 -16.51
N VAL A 383 -34.22 -23.10 -17.13
CA VAL A 383 -32.84 -22.69 -16.78
C VAL A 383 -32.81 -21.71 -15.59
N ALA A 384 -33.91 -20.99 -15.33
CA ALA A 384 -34.01 -20.08 -14.17
C ALA A 384 -33.91 -20.81 -12.81
N ILE A 385 -34.26 -22.10 -12.76
CA ILE A 385 -34.10 -22.94 -11.56
C ILE A 385 -32.63 -23.37 -11.39
N PHE A 386 -31.81 -23.36 -12.46
CA PHE A 386 -30.40 -23.75 -12.44
C PHE A 386 -29.41 -22.57 -12.39
N LEU A 387 -29.85 -21.32 -12.61
CA LEU A 387 -28.99 -20.11 -12.60
C LEU A 387 -29.38 -19.10 -11.52
N ASN A 388 -29.88 -19.55 -10.38
CA ASN A 388 -30.17 -18.66 -9.25
C ASN A 388 -28.94 -18.32 -8.39
N GLU A 389 -27.73 -18.63 -8.85
CA GLU A 389 -26.55 -18.72 -7.97
C GLU A 389 -25.30 -18.02 -8.50
N CYS A 390 -25.45 -16.83 -9.08
CA CYS A 390 -24.34 -15.89 -9.34
C CYS A 390 -24.86 -14.44 -9.32
N ARG A 391 -25.60 -14.04 -8.28
CA ARG A 391 -25.89 -12.61 -8.04
C ARG A 391 -24.89 -12.09 -7.01
N GLU A 392 -23.64 -11.92 -7.43
CA GLU A 392 -22.61 -11.38 -6.54
C GLU A 392 -22.82 -9.86 -6.39
N ALA A 393 -23.38 -9.48 -5.26
CA ALA A 393 -23.66 -8.10 -4.88
C ALA A 393 -22.40 -7.29 -4.51
N ASP A 394 -21.24 -7.69 -5.04
CA ASP A 394 -19.97 -7.32 -4.46
C ASP A 394 -18.83 -7.14 -5.47
N TYR A 395 -17.79 -6.38 -5.11
CA TYR A 395 -16.49 -6.48 -5.77
C TYR A 395 -15.96 -7.91 -5.60
N PRO A 396 -15.94 -8.74 -6.66
CA PRO A 396 -15.86 -10.17 -6.51
C PRO A 396 -14.45 -10.59 -6.11
N VAL A 397 -14.25 -10.95 -4.83
CA VAL A 397 -12.99 -11.51 -4.34
C VAL A 397 -13.04 -13.02 -4.09
N ARG A 398 -14.26 -13.56 -3.92
CA ARG A 398 -14.51 -14.98 -3.66
C ARG A 398 -13.99 -15.90 -4.77
N PRO A 399 -14.16 -15.59 -6.07
CA PRO A 399 -13.75 -16.52 -7.15
C PRO A 399 -12.25 -16.84 -7.16
N PHE A 400 -11.41 -15.96 -6.61
CA PHE A 400 -9.97 -16.20 -6.47
C PHE A 400 -9.55 -16.41 -5.01
N GLY A 401 -10.49 -16.67 -4.08
CA GLY A 401 -10.20 -16.94 -2.68
C GLY A 401 -9.57 -15.74 -1.94
N GLY A 402 -9.88 -14.52 -2.36
CA GLY A 402 -9.48 -13.30 -1.66
C GLY A 402 -10.49 -12.88 -0.60
N THR A 403 -10.07 -11.96 0.26
CA THR A 403 -10.91 -11.33 1.29
C THR A 403 -10.80 -9.81 1.25
N LYS A 404 -11.85 -9.15 1.74
CA LYS A 404 -11.98 -7.71 1.88
C LYS A 404 -12.24 -7.35 3.33
N SER A 405 -11.48 -6.40 3.83
CA SER A 405 -11.62 -5.95 5.21
C SER A 405 -11.44 -4.45 5.30
N ILE A 406 -12.13 -3.83 6.25
CA ILE A 406 -11.79 -2.47 6.69
C ILE A 406 -10.72 -2.54 7.76
N VAL A 407 -9.80 -1.59 7.76
CA VAL A 407 -8.72 -1.47 8.74
C VAL A 407 -8.65 -0.03 9.20
N PHE A 408 -8.93 0.20 10.48
CA PHE A 408 -8.63 1.48 11.11
C PHE A 408 -7.28 1.40 11.78
N SER A 409 -6.43 2.39 11.56
CA SER A 409 -5.09 2.45 12.14
C SER A 409 -4.72 3.87 12.49
N THR A 410 -4.10 4.06 13.65
CA THR A 410 -3.25 5.23 13.92
C THR A 410 -1.87 5.00 13.32
N VAL A 411 -1.06 6.05 13.23
CA VAL A 411 0.35 5.93 12.85
C VAL A 411 1.22 6.42 13.99
N SER A 412 2.37 5.77 14.13
CA SER A 412 3.47 6.29 14.93
C SER A 412 4.48 6.99 14.02
N PHE A 413 5.52 7.58 14.59
CA PHE A 413 6.67 8.09 13.83
C PHE A 413 7.24 7.12 12.77
N ILE A 414 7.17 5.80 13.00
CA ILE A 414 7.69 4.80 12.05
C ILE A 414 6.65 4.32 11.03
N GLY A 415 5.41 4.79 11.13
CA GLY A 415 4.26 4.39 10.34
C GLY A 415 3.34 3.43 11.11
N GLY A 416 2.81 2.44 10.39
CA GLY A 416 1.91 1.44 10.97
C GLY A 416 2.63 0.36 11.79
N ARG A 417 1.85 -0.55 12.38
CA ARG A 417 2.35 -1.64 13.21
C ARG A 417 3.19 -2.62 12.38
N ASN A 418 4.51 -2.63 12.62
CA ASN A 418 5.41 -3.57 11.97
C ASN A 418 6.61 -3.94 12.87
N PRO A 419 6.50 -5.01 13.69
CA PRO A 419 7.56 -5.38 14.62
C PRO A 419 8.79 -5.99 13.92
N PHE A 420 8.67 -6.37 12.64
CA PHE A 420 9.72 -7.06 11.89
C PHE A 420 11.05 -6.29 11.92
N LEU A 421 11.01 -4.96 11.71
CA LEU A 421 12.23 -4.17 11.64
C LEU A 421 12.96 -4.17 12.99
N GLY A 422 12.25 -3.95 14.09
CA GLY A 422 12.85 -3.99 15.42
C GLY A 422 13.42 -5.37 15.77
N ILE A 423 12.68 -6.46 15.48
CA ILE A 423 13.17 -7.84 15.65
C ILE A 423 14.44 -8.07 14.82
N ALA A 424 14.46 -7.65 13.55
CA ALA A 424 15.61 -7.84 12.67
C ALA A 424 16.87 -7.16 13.21
N TYR A 425 16.76 -5.93 13.72
CA TYR A 425 17.90 -5.23 14.33
C TYR A 425 18.42 -5.95 15.58
N LEU A 426 17.53 -6.44 16.45
CA LEU A 426 17.93 -7.20 17.63
C LEU A 426 18.60 -8.53 17.27
N VAL A 427 18.05 -9.25 16.28
CA VAL A 427 18.63 -10.52 15.81
C VAL A 427 20.02 -10.29 15.21
N VAL A 428 20.16 -9.33 14.29
CA VAL A 428 21.46 -9.02 13.66
C VAL A 428 22.47 -8.53 14.71
N GLY A 429 22.04 -7.65 15.61
CA GLY A 429 22.88 -7.17 16.71
C GLY A 429 23.37 -8.30 17.62
N SER A 430 22.48 -9.23 17.98
CA SER A 430 22.81 -10.39 18.83
C SER A 430 23.76 -11.36 18.15
N VAL A 431 23.54 -11.65 16.86
CA VAL A 431 24.41 -12.51 16.05
C VAL A 431 25.80 -11.89 15.89
N CYS A 432 25.89 -10.59 15.61
CA CYS A 432 27.17 -9.86 15.52
C CYS A 432 27.94 -9.88 16.84
N PHE A 433 27.24 -9.67 17.97
CA PHE A 433 27.86 -9.73 19.29
C PHE A 433 28.40 -11.14 19.61
N LEU A 434 27.60 -12.18 19.35
CA LEU A 434 27.99 -13.57 19.56
C LEU A 434 29.19 -13.98 18.70
N ILE A 435 29.21 -13.58 17.43
CA ILE A 435 30.39 -13.79 16.55
C ILE A 435 31.61 -13.05 17.10
N GLY A 436 31.44 -11.82 17.58
CA GLY A 436 32.50 -11.04 18.23
C GLY A 436 33.11 -11.79 19.43
N VAL A 437 32.27 -12.38 20.28
CA VAL A 437 32.71 -13.19 21.43
C VAL A 437 33.46 -14.44 20.97
N ILE A 438 32.92 -15.20 20.00
CA ILE A 438 33.56 -16.42 19.48
C ILE A 438 34.93 -16.10 18.87
N LEU A 439 35.03 -15.06 18.05
CA LEU A 439 36.30 -14.64 17.44
C LEU A 439 37.30 -14.16 18.48
N SER A 440 36.84 -13.47 19.53
CA SER A 440 37.68 -13.04 20.65
C SER A 440 38.24 -14.23 21.41
N VAL A 441 37.38 -15.20 21.79
CA VAL A 441 37.81 -16.44 22.46
C VAL A 441 38.82 -17.20 21.59
N ARG A 442 38.53 -17.37 20.30
CA ARG A 442 39.47 -18.04 19.37
C ARG A 442 40.81 -17.32 19.28
N HIS A 443 40.80 -15.98 19.25
CA HIS A 443 42.02 -15.19 19.20
C HIS A 443 42.85 -15.31 20.48
N LEU A 444 42.19 -15.41 21.64
CA LEU A 444 42.85 -15.61 22.94
C LEU A 444 43.40 -17.03 23.13
N VAL A 445 42.66 -18.07 22.70
CA VAL A 445 43.07 -19.47 22.86
C VAL A 445 44.15 -19.88 21.84
N LYS A 446 44.08 -19.38 20.60
CA LYS A 446 45.07 -19.69 19.55
C LYS A 446 45.48 -18.42 18.78
N PRO A 447 46.33 -17.55 19.35
CA PRO A 447 46.81 -16.36 18.67
C PRO A 447 47.73 -16.75 17.50
N ARG A 448 47.40 -16.28 16.28
CA ARG A 448 48.27 -16.39 15.11
C ARG A 448 48.97 -15.06 14.86
N ARG A 449 50.26 -15.11 14.51
CA ARG A 449 51.00 -13.92 14.06
C ARG A 449 50.59 -13.56 12.64
N LEU A 450 50.39 -12.28 12.39
CA LEU A 450 50.02 -11.78 11.05
C LEU A 450 51.23 -11.93 10.11
N GLY A 451 51.02 -12.49 8.91
CA GLY A 451 52.10 -12.68 7.93
C GLY A 451 53.08 -13.82 8.26
N ASP A 452 52.68 -14.79 9.08
CA ASP A 452 53.53 -15.95 9.40
C ASP A 452 53.80 -16.80 8.13
N MET A 453 55.08 -16.87 7.76
CA MET A 453 55.53 -17.56 6.54
C MET A 453 55.31 -19.07 6.57
N LYS A 454 55.03 -19.66 7.74
CA LYS A 454 54.71 -21.10 7.88
C LYS A 454 53.42 -21.52 7.19
N TYR A 455 52.56 -20.57 6.82
CA TYR A 455 51.27 -20.80 6.17
C TYR A 455 51.21 -20.28 4.73
N LEU A 456 52.38 -20.05 4.09
CA LEU A 456 52.47 -19.56 2.70
C LEU A 456 52.29 -20.65 1.63
N SER A 457 51.87 -21.87 2.02
CA SER A 457 51.74 -23.03 1.14
C SER A 457 50.30 -23.36 0.79
#